data_AF-A0A8H6DP87-F1
#
_entry.id   AF-A0A8H6DP87-F1
#
_cell.length_a   1.000
_cell.length_b   1.000
_cell.length_c   1.000
_cell.angle_alpha   90.00
_cell.angle_beta   90.00
_cell.angle_gamma   90.00
#
_symmetry.space_group_name_H-M   'P 1'
#
loop_
_entity.id
_entity.type
_entity.pdbx_description
1 polymer ?
#
loop_
_entity_poly.entity_id
_entity_poly.type
_entity_poly.pdbx_seq_one_letter_code
_entity_poly.pdbx_strand_id
1 'polypeptide(L)'
;MHSKKLLSLALSLFAAESVVAGPCKPKTTTSATSVASTTLAASTTTTLPVSSTADTTVATIVTSDTETEAATTLLTSTTAASAADTTTTEEGMTTADETTTTVVETTETGTTTGETTTTEAQTTTTAEAETTTAEATTTTAAEPVCAQTLVLANPTPIMVDPLVNTDDGNQGFTAPFPIGVFGASSTSVFVSPNGFLSLDQGSSAYGNYALPRSSIPAVSILTYWDDQYFRRDMCNTGVFYGVHETDRGQTLTVEWYVGSNADIVFNEHYTASFYEDFPGLVRFEYYTTTRHGSSATIGVQNGQDYTQYSYNQENAVPDQFYVEIDTSFGVGGIDSGPL
;
A
#
# COMPACT_ATOMS: atom_id res chain seq x y z
N MET A 1 -12.00 -31.21 -62.49
CA MET A 1 -12.54 -30.65 -61.23
C MET A 1 -12.26 -29.15 -61.24
N HIS A 2 -13.27 -28.28 -61.14
CA HIS A 2 -13.76 -27.68 -59.87
C HIS A 2 -12.62 -27.11 -59.00
N SER A 3 -12.58 -25.81 -58.63
CA SER A 3 -13.41 -24.68 -59.07
C SER A 3 -12.71 -23.34 -58.77
N LYS A 4 -12.65 -22.40 -59.73
CA LYS A 4 -12.33 -20.99 -59.43
C LYS A 4 -13.63 -20.26 -59.07
N LYS A 5 -13.72 -19.63 -57.89
CA LYS A 5 -14.82 -18.70 -57.57
C LYS A 5 -14.37 -17.26 -57.83
N LEU A 6 -15.19 -16.52 -58.57
CA LEU A 6 -15.05 -15.07 -58.72
C LEU A 6 -15.61 -14.36 -57.49
N LEU A 7 -15.02 -13.22 -57.13
CA LEU A 7 -15.62 -12.28 -56.20
C LEU A 7 -16.64 -11.44 -56.98
N SER A 8 -17.90 -11.40 -56.52
CA SER A 8 -18.95 -10.59 -57.16
C SER A 8 -19.13 -9.27 -56.43
N LEU A 9 -19.02 -8.17 -57.15
CA LEU A 9 -19.31 -6.83 -56.64
C LEU A 9 -20.83 -6.64 -56.59
N ALA A 10 -21.36 -6.13 -55.47
CA ALA A 10 -22.77 -5.75 -55.33
C ALA A 10 -22.85 -4.36 -54.69
N LEU A 11 -23.30 -3.38 -55.47
CA LEU A 11 -23.45 -1.98 -55.07
C LEU A 11 -24.94 -1.68 -54.90
N SER A 12 -25.40 -1.43 -53.66
CA SER A 12 -26.79 -1.06 -53.37
C SER A 12 -26.90 0.42 -53.04
N LEU A 13 -27.24 1.22 -54.06
CA LEU A 13 -27.54 2.64 -53.94
C LEU A 13 -29.04 2.83 -53.66
N PHE A 14 -29.41 3.61 -52.66
CA PHE A 14 -30.76 4.19 -52.55
C PHE A 14 -30.66 5.67 -52.15
N ALA A 15 -31.55 6.48 -52.72
CA ALA A 15 -31.48 7.92 -52.66
C ALA A 15 -32.50 8.54 -51.70
N ALA A 16 -32.23 9.79 -51.35
CA ALA A 16 -32.95 10.67 -50.46
C ALA A 16 -34.48 10.75 -50.65
N GLU A 17 -35.14 11.17 -49.57
CA GLU A 17 -36.09 12.29 -49.67
C GLU A 17 -35.96 13.20 -48.44
N SER A 18 -36.46 14.44 -48.53
CA SER A 18 -36.09 15.55 -47.63
C SER A 18 -37.28 16.43 -47.28
N VAL A 19 -37.39 16.85 -46.02
CA VAL A 19 -38.34 17.88 -45.54
C VAL A 19 -37.62 18.82 -44.56
N VAL A 20 -38.02 20.09 -44.55
CA VAL A 20 -37.22 21.23 -44.05
C VAL A 20 -37.92 21.98 -42.90
N ALA A 21 -37.11 22.32 -41.88
CA ALA A 21 -37.20 23.41 -40.89
C ALA A 21 -38.53 23.77 -40.17
N GLY A 22 -38.41 24.07 -38.87
CA GLY A 22 -39.45 24.77 -38.11
C GLY A 22 -39.11 25.00 -36.62
N PRO A 23 -38.34 26.05 -36.26
CA PRO A 23 -38.07 26.38 -34.86
C PRO A 23 -39.22 27.18 -34.22
N CYS A 24 -39.46 26.99 -32.93
CA CYS A 24 -40.36 27.84 -32.13
C CYS A 24 -39.69 28.31 -30.83
N LYS A 25 -39.95 29.57 -30.47
CA LYS A 25 -39.23 30.36 -29.47
C LYS A 25 -39.98 30.36 -28.12
N PRO A 26 -39.29 30.38 -26.96
CA PRO A 26 -39.95 30.45 -25.65
C PRO A 26 -40.74 31.76 -25.46
N LYS A 27 -41.73 31.70 -24.56
CA LYS A 27 -42.62 32.83 -24.20
C LYS A 27 -42.39 33.25 -22.76
N THR A 28 -41.76 34.41 -22.57
CA THR A 28 -41.63 35.09 -21.26
C THR A 28 -42.85 35.95 -20.97
N THR A 29 -43.23 36.04 -19.68
CA THR A 29 -44.14 37.06 -19.15
C THR A 29 -43.66 37.50 -17.77
N THR A 30 -43.49 38.81 -17.58
CA THR A 30 -42.91 39.42 -16.37
C THR A 30 -43.99 40.05 -15.49
N SER A 31 -43.98 39.77 -14.18
CA SER A 31 -44.40 40.65 -13.07
C SER A 31 -44.07 39.92 -11.74
N ALA A 32 -43.32 40.44 -10.77
CA ALA A 32 -43.27 41.76 -10.10
C ALA A 32 -44.08 41.81 -8.79
N THR A 33 -43.36 41.57 -7.69
CA THR A 33 -43.47 42.15 -6.34
C THR A 33 -44.84 42.53 -5.75
N SER A 34 -45.18 41.90 -4.61
CA SER A 34 -45.94 42.56 -3.53
C SER A 34 -45.58 41.96 -2.17
N VAL A 35 -45.38 42.80 -1.14
CA VAL A 35 -45.09 42.39 0.25
C VAL A 35 -46.27 42.75 1.15
N ALA A 36 -46.75 41.82 1.98
CA ALA A 36 -47.68 42.11 3.08
C ALA A 36 -47.68 40.97 4.13
N SER A 37 -47.75 41.33 5.41
CA SER A 37 -47.83 40.41 6.56
C SER A 37 -49.01 40.78 7.46
N THR A 38 -49.76 39.81 8.00
CA THR A 38 -50.69 39.90 9.16
C THR A 38 -51.29 38.49 9.37
N THR A 39 -50.93 37.66 10.36
CA THR A 39 -51.10 37.68 11.84
C THR A 39 -52.44 37.14 12.37
N LEU A 40 -52.38 36.11 13.25
CA LEU A 40 -53.37 35.71 14.28
C LEU A 40 -54.72 35.16 13.76
N ALA A 41 -55.36 34.11 14.32
CA ALA A 41 -55.05 33.12 15.37
C ALA A 41 -55.91 31.84 15.07
N ALA A 42 -56.15 30.80 15.90
CA ALA A 42 -55.92 30.54 17.33
C ALA A 42 -55.83 29.00 17.62
N SER A 43 -55.84 28.61 18.90
CA SER A 43 -55.56 27.26 19.42
C SER A 43 -56.74 26.27 19.40
N THR A 44 -56.42 24.97 19.51
CA THR A 44 -56.89 24.14 20.64
C THR A 44 -55.83 23.09 21.00
N THR A 45 -55.79 22.69 22.28
CA THR A 45 -54.73 21.85 22.87
C THR A 45 -55.34 20.57 23.43
N THR A 46 -54.61 19.46 23.43
CA THR A 46 -54.90 18.35 24.36
C THR A 46 -53.60 17.68 24.80
N THR A 47 -53.41 17.58 26.11
CA THR A 47 -52.30 16.88 26.76
C THR A 47 -52.86 15.86 27.74
N LEU A 48 -52.11 14.78 27.99
CA LEU A 48 -52.39 13.82 29.07
C LEU A 48 -51.09 13.54 29.87
N PRO A 49 -51.20 13.12 31.14
CA PRO A 49 -50.26 13.63 32.15
C PRO A 49 -49.16 12.65 32.58
N VAL A 50 -48.05 13.22 33.04
CA VAL A 50 -47.17 12.60 34.05
C VAL A 50 -47.77 12.88 35.44
N SER A 51 -47.66 11.92 36.35
CA SER A 51 -47.90 12.15 37.79
C SER A 51 -46.79 11.46 38.59
N SER A 52 -46.34 12.12 39.65
CA SER A 52 -45.20 11.67 40.47
C SER A 52 -45.54 11.74 41.96
N THR A 53 -45.30 10.65 42.67
CA THR A 53 -45.21 10.61 44.13
C THR A 53 -44.02 9.75 44.52
N ALA A 54 -43.08 10.34 45.25
CA ALA A 54 -42.10 9.58 46.01
C ALA A 54 -42.71 9.25 47.38
N ASP A 55 -42.38 8.09 47.94
CA ASP A 55 -42.54 7.86 49.37
C ASP A 55 -41.41 6.97 49.91
N THR A 56 -41.12 7.06 51.20
CA THR A 56 -39.91 6.49 51.82
C THR A 56 -40.27 5.47 52.89
N THR A 57 -39.76 4.23 52.76
CA THR A 57 -39.84 3.23 53.83
C THR A 57 -38.47 2.61 54.10
N VAL A 58 -37.98 2.77 55.34
CA VAL A 58 -36.75 2.17 55.84
C VAL A 58 -37.06 0.90 56.63
N ALA A 59 -36.35 -0.19 56.32
CA ALA A 59 -36.18 -1.36 57.19
C ALA A 59 -34.78 -1.94 56.88
N THR A 60 -33.75 -1.64 57.67
CA THR A 60 -33.40 -2.23 58.98
C THR A 60 -32.67 -3.57 58.84
N ILE A 61 -31.45 -3.62 59.39
CA ILE A 61 -30.50 -4.73 59.34
C ILE A 61 -30.89 -5.82 60.34
N VAL A 62 -30.66 -7.09 59.99
CA VAL A 62 -30.45 -8.18 60.96
C VAL A 62 -29.19 -8.95 60.55
N THR A 63 -28.19 -8.97 61.44
CA THR A 63 -26.99 -9.82 61.38
C THR A 63 -27.11 -10.95 62.40
N SER A 64 -26.70 -12.17 62.03
CA SER A 64 -26.41 -13.26 62.98
C SER A 64 -25.74 -14.46 62.29
N ASP A 65 -24.42 -14.40 62.15
CA ASP A 65 -23.46 -15.30 62.81
C ASP A 65 -23.69 -16.84 62.81
N THR A 66 -22.77 -17.51 62.07
CA THR A 66 -21.95 -18.69 62.45
C THR A 66 -22.53 -20.06 62.86
N GLU A 67 -21.95 -21.11 62.24
CA GLU A 67 -21.53 -22.40 62.85
C GLU A 67 -22.60 -23.46 63.27
N THR A 68 -22.34 -24.78 63.29
CA THR A 68 -21.20 -25.63 62.83
C THR A 68 -21.62 -27.13 62.72
N GLU A 69 -20.85 -27.94 61.96
CA GLU A 69 -20.84 -29.44 61.90
C GLU A 69 -22.08 -30.18 61.35
N ALA A 70 -22.01 -31.42 60.83
CA ALA A 70 -20.93 -32.41 60.58
C ALA A 70 -21.42 -33.38 59.47
N ALA A 71 -20.66 -34.28 58.82
CA ALA A 71 -19.22 -34.50 58.54
C ALA A 71 -19.12 -35.74 57.59
N THR A 72 -17.90 -36.08 57.11
CA THR A 72 -17.41 -37.31 56.38
C THR A 72 -16.70 -36.90 55.06
N THR A 73 -15.39 -36.62 55.02
CA THR A 73 -14.22 -37.54 54.87
C THR A 73 -14.31 -38.50 53.65
N LEU A 74 -13.24 -38.83 52.91
CA LEU A 74 -11.78 -38.71 53.07
C LEU A 74 -11.13 -37.78 52.01
N LEU A 75 -10.06 -37.00 52.29
CA LEU A 75 -8.60 -37.35 52.35
C LEU A 75 -8.06 -37.96 51.05
N THR A 76 -6.88 -37.62 50.47
CA THR A 76 -5.73 -36.73 50.78
C THR A 76 -4.92 -36.53 49.46
N SER A 77 -3.80 -35.82 49.25
CA SER A 77 -2.81 -34.94 49.95
C SER A 77 -1.82 -34.44 48.85
N THR A 78 -1.02 -33.35 48.88
CA THR A 78 -0.82 -32.09 49.64
C THR A 78 0.10 -31.22 48.72
N THR A 79 -0.01 -29.89 48.58
CA THR A 79 0.57 -28.82 49.42
C THR A 79 2.02 -29.05 49.92
N ALA A 80 2.93 -28.05 49.97
CA ALA A 80 2.84 -26.62 49.59
C ALA A 80 4.24 -26.03 49.23
N ALA A 81 4.24 -24.80 48.68
CA ALA A 81 5.41 -23.94 48.50
C ALA A 81 5.86 -23.26 49.82
N SER A 82 7.09 -22.69 49.86
CA SER A 82 7.32 -21.24 50.13
C SER A 82 8.80 -20.87 50.36
N ALA A 83 9.24 -19.79 49.68
CA ALA A 83 10.19 -18.73 50.08
C ALA A 83 11.66 -18.97 50.56
N ALA A 84 12.46 -17.93 50.29
CA ALA A 84 13.58 -17.38 51.07
C ALA A 84 15.01 -18.00 51.01
N ASP A 85 15.83 -17.39 50.15
CA ASP A 85 17.05 -16.62 50.49
C ASP A 85 18.42 -17.31 50.81
N THR A 86 19.45 -16.64 50.29
CA THR A 86 20.90 -16.56 50.61
C THR A 86 21.88 -17.75 50.71
N THR A 87 23.09 -17.44 50.22
CA THR A 87 24.45 -17.93 50.60
C THR A 87 25.02 -19.30 50.15
N THR A 88 25.79 -19.25 49.06
CA THR A 88 27.25 -19.58 48.95
C THR A 88 27.85 -20.94 49.41
N THR A 89 28.50 -21.64 48.44
CA THR A 89 29.80 -22.38 48.55
C THR A 89 29.93 -23.64 49.43
N GLU A 90 30.86 -24.58 49.18
CA GLU A 90 31.83 -24.79 48.08
C GLU A 90 32.10 -26.30 47.85
N GLU A 91 32.45 -26.70 46.63
CA GLU A 91 33.57 -27.62 46.27
C GLU A 91 33.54 -27.87 44.74
N GLY A 92 34.64 -27.82 43.98
CA GLY A 92 36.00 -27.39 44.31
C GLY A 92 37.01 -27.84 43.23
N MET A 93 38.23 -27.25 43.25
CA MET A 93 39.47 -27.73 42.58
C MET A 93 39.54 -27.63 41.03
N THR A 94 40.51 -26.95 40.38
CA THR A 94 41.58 -25.99 40.80
C THR A 94 42.12 -25.23 39.57
N THR A 95 42.58 -23.99 39.77
CA THR A 95 43.91 -23.39 39.42
C THR A 95 44.60 -23.86 38.10
N ALA A 96 45.15 -22.99 37.24
CA ALA A 96 46.10 -21.91 37.57
C ALA A 96 46.11 -20.70 36.58
N ASP A 97 47.07 -19.80 36.79
CA ASP A 97 47.06 -18.39 36.38
C ASP A 97 48.32 -17.97 35.57
N GLU A 98 48.21 -16.82 34.88
CA GLU A 98 49.20 -15.84 34.40
C GLU A 98 50.56 -16.16 33.71
N THR A 99 50.92 -15.23 32.80
CA THR A 99 52.26 -14.62 32.60
C THR A 99 53.39 -15.34 31.81
N THR A 100 53.50 -14.97 30.53
CA THR A 100 54.66 -14.35 29.81
C THR A 100 56.12 -14.83 30.01
N THR A 101 56.85 -15.18 28.91
CA THR A 101 58.16 -14.60 28.46
C THR A 101 58.98 -15.49 27.48
N THR A 102 59.16 -15.02 26.23
CA THR A 102 60.36 -14.91 25.33
C THR A 102 61.55 -15.93 25.30
N VAL A 103 62.31 -15.91 24.17
CA VAL A 103 63.66 -16.50 23.84
C VAL A 103 63.57 -17.82 23.01
N VAL A 104 63.94 -17.94 21.71
CA VAL A 104 65.21 -17.68 20.93
C VAL A 104 66.26 -18.82 21.11
N GLU A 105 67.10 -19.25 20.15
CA GLU A 105 67.38 -18.82 18.74
C GLU A 105 66.86 -19.86 17.70
N THR A 106 67.46 -20.42 16.62
CA THR A 106 68.77 -20.45 15.90
C THR A 106 68.42 -20.81 14.43
N THR A 107 68.79 -20.18 13.30
CA THR A 107 70.06 -19.69 12.66
C THR A 107 70.86 -20.76 11.88
N GLU A 108 70.99 -20.61 10.55
CA GLU A 108 72.31 -20.51 9.87
C GLU A 108 72.25 -19.97 8.41
N THR A 109 73.41 -19.72 7.80
CA THR A 109 73.65 -18.78 6.68
C THR A 109 74.60 -19.37 5.61
N GLY A 110 74.45 -19.04 4.31
CA GLY A 110 75.13 -19.74 3.20
C GLY A 110 75.61 -18.89 1.99
N THR A 111 76.45 -17.89 2.25
CA THR A 111 77.14 -16.93 1.34
C THR A 111 77.63 -17.38 -0.07
N THR A 112 77.22 -16.61 -1.09
CA THR A 112 77.96 -16.06 -2.28
C THR A 112 79.12 -16.81 -2.96
N THR A 113 79.03 -17.01 -4.30
CA THR A 113 80.03 -16.75 -5.38
C THR A 113 79.39 -17.13 -6.74
N GLY A 114 79.62 -16.49 -7.91
CA GLY A 114 80.39 -15.29 -8.22
C GLY A 114 81.24 -15.44 -9.50
N GLU A 115 80.71 -15.11 -10.69
CA GLU A 115 81.48 -15.10 -11.96
C GLU A 115 81.10 -13.88 -12.83
N THR A 116 82.01 -13.47 -13.73
CA THR A 116 82.01 -12.18 -14.46
C THR A 116 82.17 -12.41 -15.97
N THR A 117 81.61 -11.55 -16.83
CA THR A 117 82.22 -11.18 -18.15
C THR A 117 81.51 -9.99 -18.84
N THR A 118 82.28 -8.92 -19.08
CA THR A 118 82.28 -7.98 -20.23
C THR A 118 80.98 -7.31 -20.73
N THR A 119 80.85 -6.03 -20.35
CA THR A 119 80.70 -4.83 -21.22
C THR A 119 80.29 -4.99 -22.69
N GLU A 120 79.20 -4.30 -23.07
CA GLU A 120 79.22 -3.42 -24.24
C GLU A 120 78.40 -2.15 -23.95
N ALA A 121 78.79 -1.00 -24.53
CA ALA A 121 78.15 0.30 -24.28
C ALA A 121 77.40 0.75 -25.54
N GLN A 122 76.06 0.72 -25.51
CA GLN A 122 75.23 1.08 -26.66
C GLN A 122 74.69 2.52 -26.59
N THR A 123 74.64 3.19 -27.73
CA THR A 123 74.42 4.62 -27.87
C THR A 123 72.97 5.05 -27.66
N THR A 124 72.76 6.09 -26.84
CA THR A 124 71.46 6.78 -26.72
C THR A 124 71.00 7.31 -28.07
N THR A 125 69.90 6.78 -28.60
CA THR A 125 69.23 7.31 -29.78
C THR A 125 67.84 7.80 -29.37
N THR A 126 67.64 9.12 -29.36
CA THR A 126 66.34 9.72 -29.07
C THR A 126 65.38 9.44 -30.23
N ALA A 127 64.48 8.48 -30.05
CA ALA A 127 63.35 8.31 -30.94
C ALA A 127 62.29 9.37 -30.61
N GLU A 128 61.97 10.22 -31.58
CA GLU A 128 60.92 11.23 -31.47
C GLU A 128 59.55 10.53 -31.55
N ALA A 129 58.83 10.49 -30.43
CA ALA A 129 57.55 9.80 -30.34
C ALA A 129 56.41 10.67 -30.90
N GLU A 130 56.13 10.54 -32.20
CA GLU A 130 54.96 11.15 -32.83
C GLU A 130 53.67 10.75 -32.08
N THR A 131 53.13 11.68 -31.31
CA THR A 131 51.99 11.44 -30.44
C THR A 131 50.71 11.54 -31.25
N THR A 132 50.31 10.43 -31.86
CA THR A 132 49.04 10.31 -32.58
C THR A 132 47.87 10.31 -31.59
N THR A 133 47.35 11.51 -31.31
CA THR A 133 46.12 11.68 -30.52
C THR A 133 44.94 11.02 -31.24
N ALA A 134 44.61 9.80 -30.84
CA ALA A 134 43.34 9.19 -31.20
C ALA A 134 42.22 9.96 -30.48
N GLU A 135 41.35 10.62 -31.23
CA GLU A 135 40.15 11.23 -30.65
C GLU A 135 39.27 10.13 -30.05
N ALA A 136 39.19 10.11 -28.72
CA ALA A 136 38.33 9.19 -27.99
C ALA A 136 36.88 9.51 -28.34
N THR A 137 36.32 8.75 -29.30
CA THR A 137 34.94 8.89 -29.73
C THR A 137 34.04 8.41 -28.58
N THR A 138 33.66 9.35 -27.70
CA THR A 138 32.69 9.13 -26.64
C THR A 138 31.37 8.74 -27.26
N THR A 139 31.18 7.44 -27.40
CA THR A 139 29.90 6.83 -27.73
C THR A 139 29.03 6.99 -26.50
N THR A 140 28.38 8.14 -26.38
CA THR A 140 27.28 8.34 -25.43
C THR A 140 26.29 7.22 -25.70
N ALA A 141 26.22 6.25 -24.80
CA ALA A 141 25.17 5.26 -24.81
C ALA A 141 23.85 6.03 -24.78
N ALA A 142 22.97 5.77 -25.75
CA ALA A 142 21.63 6.32 -25.68
C ALA A 142 21.00 5.80 -24.38
N GLU A 143 20.65 6.71 -23.47
CA GLU A 143 19.88 6.33 -22.29
C GLU A 143 18.62 5.61 -22.76
N PRO A 144 18.16 4.56 -22.04
CA PRO A 144 17.02 3.78 -22.47
C PRO A 144 15.83 4.72 -22.65
N VAL A 145 15.32 4.82 -23.89
CA VAL A 145 14.19 5.69 -24.21
C VAL A 145 12.97 5.10 -23.52
N CYS A 146 12.69 5.61 -22.32
CA CYS A 146 11.61 5.16 -21.48
C CYS A 146 10.27 5.31 -22.22
N ALA A 147 9.73 4.19 -22.69
CA ALA A 147 8.34 4.12 -23.12
C ALA A 147 7.47 4.49 -21.92
N GLN A 148 6.46 5.34 -22.14
CA GLN A 148 5.53 5.69 -21.08
C GLN A 148 4.64 4.48 -20.79
N THR A 149 4.84 3.88 -19.63
CA THR A 149 4.10 2.72 -19.11
C THR A 149 2.99 3.12 -18.14
N LEU A 150 2.98 4.38 -17.68
CA LEU A 150 1.95 4.91 -16.78
C LEU A 150 0.64 5.19 -17.53
N VAL A 151 -0.50 4.89 -16.91
CA VAL A 151 -1.84 5.20 -17.44
C VAL A 151 -2.27 6.64 -17.14
N LEU A 152 -1.73 7.25 -16.07
CA LEU A 152 -2.01 8.64 -15.74
C LEU A 152 -1.46 9.58 -16.82
N ALA A 153 -2.35 10.34 -17.47
CA ALA A 153 -1.98 11.27 -18.55
C ALA A 153 -1.08 12.45 -18.11
N ASN A 154 -1.09 12.79 -16.82
CA ASN A 154 -0.24 13.82 -16.21
C ASN A 154 0.19 13.35 -14.80
N PRO A 155 1.14 12.40 -14.69
CA PRO A 155 1.50 11.77 -13.42
C PRO A 155 2.34 12.71 -12.56
N THR A 156 1.90 12.94 -11.32
CA THR A 156 2.69 13.64 -10.29
C THR A 156 3.35 12.59 -9.40
N PRO A 157 4.70 12.52 -9.32
CA PRO A 157 5.38 11.57 -8.46
C PRO A 157 5.06 11.80 -6.97
N ILE A 158 4.76 10.72 -6.24
CA ILE A 158 4.75 10.71 -4.77
C ILE A 158 6.09 10.16 -4.27
N MET A 159 6.51 9.00 -4.77
CA MET A 159 7.75 8.34 -4.35
C MET A 159 8.43 7.65 -5.54
N VAL A 160 9.73 7.91 -5.71
CA VAL A 160 10.64 7.33 -6.71
C VAL A 160 12.05 7.23 -6.11
N ASP A 161 12.86 6.26 -6.54
CA ASP A 161 14.28 6.08 -6.11
C ASP A 161 15.26 6.89 -7.01
N PRO A 162 16.60 7.08 -6.79
CA PRO A 162 17.66 6.63 -5.85
C PRO A 162 17.68 6.49 -4.31
N LEU A 163 16.99 7.35 -3.55
CA LEU A 163 17.63 7.96 -2.36
C LEU A 163 17.23 7.43 -0.96
N VAL A 164 16.34 6.45 -0.86
CA VAL A 164 15.90 5.87 0.43
C VAL A 164 15.77 4.34 0.27
N ASN A 165 15.57 3.59 1.36
CA ASN A 165 15.18 2.18 1.29
C ASN A 165 13.76 2.07 0.70
N THR A 166 13.66 2.10 -0.64
CA THR A 166 12.44 2.13 -1.46
C THR A 166 11.83 0.75 -1.69
N ASP A 167 11.71 0.05 -0.57
CA ASP A 167 11.23 -1.31 -0.39
C ASP A 167 10.24 -1.21 0.78
N ASP A 168 10.73 -1.37 2.02
CA ASP A 168 10.05 -0.99 3.26
C ASP A 168 9.94 0.53 3.50
N GLY A 169 9.07 1.21 2.74
CA GLY A 169 8.85 2.66 2.81
C GLY A 169 7.40 3.11 2.93
N ASN A 170 7.21 4.39 3.26
CA ASN A 170 6.01 5.15 2.93
C ASN A 170 6.32 6.64 2.72
N GLN A 171 5.48 7.34 1.96
CA GLN A 171 5.57 8.78 1.74
C GLN A 171 4.18 9.41 1.90
N GLY A 172 4.11 10.49 2.68
CA GLY A 172 2.90 11.28 2.87
C GLY A 172 2.69 12.30 1.74
N PHE A 173 1.44 12.49 1.33
CA PHE A 173 0.99 13.56 0.45
C PHE A 173 -0.38 14.10 0.89
N THR A 174 -0.76 15.27 0.38
CA THR A 174 -2.08 15.86 0.62
C THR A 174 -3.00 15.58 -0.56
N ALA A 175 -4.08 14.83 -0.35
CA ALA A 175 -5.14 14.64 -1.34
C ALA A 175 -5.93 15.95 -1.56
N PRO A 176 -6.45 16.20 -2.78
CA PRO A 176 -7.18 17.44 -3.09
C PRO A 176 -8.51 17.57 -2.33
N PHE A 177 -9.16 16.45 -2.07
CA PHE A 177 -10.38 16.30 -1.26
C PHE A 177 -10.21 15.12 -0.28
N PRO A 178 -11.03 15.00 0.78
CA PRO A 178 -10.90 13.91 1.75
C PRO A 178 -11.25 12.56 1.11
N ILE A 179 -10.32 11.61 1.12
CA ILE A 179 -10.56 10.22 0.72
C ILE A 179 -10.78 9.35 1.95
N GLY A 180 -11.52 8.25 1.85
CA GLY A 180 -11.89 7.47 3.03
C GLY A 180 -12.72 6.22 2.78
N VAL A 181 -12.87 5.42 3.83
CA VAL A 181 -13.67 4.18 3.88
C VAL A 181 -14.35 4.04 5.24
N PHE A 182 -15.51 3.38 5.29
CA PHE A 182 -16.32 3.17 6.51
C PHE A 182 -16.57 4.47 7.31
N GLY A 183 -16.87 5.57 6.60
CA GLY A 183 -17.14 6.88 7.20
C GLY A 183 -15.92 7.61 7.80
N ALA A 184 -14.71 7.04 7.76
CA ALA A 184 -13.48 7.71 8.16
C ALA A 184 -12.72 8.21 6.92
N SER A 185 -12.39 9.50 6.89
CA SER A 185 -11.78 10.17 5.73
C SER A 185 -10.79 11.26 6.14
N SER A 186 -9.72 11.44 5.36
CA SER A 186 -8.71 12.49 5.56
C SER A 186 -8.13 12.94 4.22
N THR A 187 -7.55 14.15 4.19
CA THR A 187 -6.66 14.60 3.11
C THR A 187 -5.21 14.22 3.36
N SER A 188 -4.85 13.75 4.57
CA SER A 188 -3.51 13.30 4.92
C SER A 188 -3.35 11.82 4.56
N VAL A 189 -2.68 11.54 3.45
CA VAL A 189 -2.58 10.19 2.87
C VAL A 189 -1.12 9.76 2.79
N PHE A 190 -0.84 8.51 3.18
CA PHE A 190 0.48 7.90 3.08
C PHE A 190 0.41 6.70 2.13
N VAL A 191 1.28 6.66 1.11
CA VAL A 191 1.41 5.51 0.20
C VAL A 191 2.64 4.69 0.53
N SER A 192 2.58 3.36 0.39
CA SER A 192 3.72 2.44 0.49
C SER A 192 4.06 1.83 -0.88
N PRO A 193 5.34 1.48 -1.17
CA PRO A 193 5.69 0.67 -2.34
C PRO A 193 4.94 -0.67 -2.37
N ASN A 194 4.71 -1.25 -1.17
CA ASN A 194 3.97 -2.49 -0.89
C ASN A 194 2.45 -2.42 -1.18
N GLY A 195 2.01 -1.66 -2.19
CA GLY A 195 0.65 -1.72 -2.74
C GLY A 195 -0.54 -1.41 -1.84
N PHE A 196 -0.33 -0.59 -0.80
CA PHE A 196 -1.42 -0.04 0.01
C PHE A 196 -1.19 1.46 0.31
N LEU A 197 -2.26 2.13 0.73
CA LEU A 197 -2.21 3.46 1.33
C LEU A 197 -3.02 3.52 2.63
N SER A 198 -2.69 4.49 3.48
CA SER A 198 -3.30 4.67 4.80
C SER A 198 -3.50 6.14 5.14
N LEU A 199 -4.45 6.44 6.03
CA LEU A 199 -4.81 7.81 6.39
C LEU A 199 -4.20 8.24 7.72
N ASP A 200 -3.79 9.50 7.81
CA ASP A 200 -3.22 10.21 8.98
C ASP A 200 -1.93 9.62 9.58
N GLN A 201 -1.61 8.36 9.29
CA GLN A 201 -0.40 7.63 9.70
C GLN A 201 0.07 6.74 8.54
N GLY A 202 1.37 6.76 8.26
CA GLY A 202 2.02 5.84 7.31
C GLY A 202 2.51 4.53 7.94
N SER A 203 2.83 3.55 7.10
CA SER A 203 3.34 2.23 7.51
C SER A 203 4.32 1.66 6.48
N SER A 204 5.30 0.89 6.94
CA SER A 204 6.32 0.21 6.12
C SER A 204 6.19 -1.31 6.27
N ALA A 205 4.97 -1.84 6.13
CA ALA A 205 4.69 -3.25 6.31
C ALA A 205 4.63 -3.96 4.95
N TYR A 206 5.64 -4.77 4.64
CA TYR A 206 5.68 -5.66 3.48
C TYR A 206 4.76 -6.88 3.65
N GLY A 207 4.92 -7.60 4.77
CA GLY A 207 4.26 -8.89 5.00
C GLY A 207 2.74 -8.75 5.10
N ASN A 208 2.04 -9.33 4.13
CA ASN A 208 0.59 -9.21 4.01
C ASN A 208 -0.17 -10.17 4.92
N TYR A 209 -1.42 -9.83 5.25
CA TYR A 209 -2.29 -10.62 6.11
C TYR A 209 -3.77 -10.42 5.74
N ALA A 210 -4.59 -11.43 6.05
CA ALA A 210 -6.04 -11.30 6.04
C ALA A 210 -6.52 -10.12 6.93
N LEU A 211 -7.60 -9.48 6.51
CA LEU A 211 -8.25 -8.38 7.21
C LEU A 211 -9.24 -8.90 8.28
N PRO A 212 -9.47 -8.15 9.37
CA PRO A 212 -8.87 -6.87 9.72
C PRO A 212 -7.50 -7.05 10.40
N ARG A 213 -6.56 -6.15 10.10
CA ARG A 213 -5.15 -6.24 10.51
C ARG A 213 -4.74 -5.07 11.39
N SER A 214 -4.42 -5.35 12.65
CA SER A 214 -4.05 -4.38 13.68
C SER A 214 -2.59 -3.93 13.68
N SER A 215 -1.78 -4.37 12.71
CA SER A 215 -0.36 -4.01 12.57
C SER A 215 -0.11 -3.03 11.42
N ILE A 216 -1.17 -2.58 10.76
CA ILE A 216 -1.22 -1.46 9.82
C ILE A 216 -2.19 -0.41 10.39
N PRO A 217 -2.17 0.85 9.91
CA PRO A 217 -3.04 1.91 10.42
C PRO A 217 -4.52 1.55 10.31
N ALA A 218 -5.33 2.09 11.23
CA ALA A 218 -6.74 1.73 11.35
C ALA A 218 -7.48 1.87 10.01
N VAL A 219 -7.38 3.03 9.37
CA VAL A 219 -7.85 3.25 7.99
C VAL A 219 -6.73 2.89 7.02
N SER A 220 -6.88 1.77 6.33
CA SER A 220 -5.96 1.29 5.29
C SER A 220 -6.75 0.79 4.08
N ILE A 221 -6.27 1.16 2.89
CA ILE A 221 -6.82 0.78 1.59
C ILE A 221 -5.73 -0.03 0.88
N LEU A 222 -6.02 -1.30 0.63
CA LEU A 222 -5.06 -2.32 0.21
C LEU A 222 -5.36 -2.71 -1.23
N THR A 223 -4.75 -1.99 -2.16
CA THR A 223 -4.93 -2.17 -3.60
C THR A 223 -4.37 -3.52 -4.05
N TYR A 224 -3.14 -3.83 -3.65
CA TYR A 224 -2.47 -5.11 -3.84
C TYR A 224 -1.37 -5.23 -2.78
N TRP A 225 -1.74 -5.47 -1.52
CA TRP A 225 -0.77 -5.51 -0.42
C TRP A 225 0.04 -6.81 -0.47
N ASP A 226 1.30 -6.70 -0.88
CA ASP A 226 2.29 -7.77 -1.04
C ASP A 226 3.70 -7.13 -0.96
N ASP A 227 4.74 -7.95 -0.99
CA ASP A 227 6.17 -7.59 -0.91
C ASP A 227 6.69 -6.99 -2.23
N GLN A 228 6.75 -5.64 -2.32
CA GLN A 228 6.97 -4.87 -3.56
C GLN A 228 7.95 -3.70 -3.40
N TYR A 229 8.77 -3.48 -4.43
CA TYR A 229 9.93 -2.57 -4.37
C TYR A 229 10.17 -1.79 -5.66
N PHE A 230 10.91 -0.68 -5.56
CA PHE A 230 11.28 0.14 -6.72
C PHE A 230 12.51 -0.41 -7.44
N ARG A 231 12.38 -0.62 -8.75
CA ARG A 231 13.40 -1.29 -9.58
C ARG A 231 14.34 -0.31 -10.29
N ARG A 232 15.60 -0.26 -9.83
CA ARG A 232 16.65 0.62 -10.41
C ARG A 232 17.05 0.27 -11.85
N ASP A 233 16.74 -0.93 -12.31
CA ASP A 233 16.91 -1.35 -13.70
C ASP A 233 15.73 -0.95 -14.60
N MET A 234 14.78 -0.14 -14.09
CA MET A 234 13.54 0.18 -14.77
C MET A 234 13.20 1.67 -14.83
N CYS A 235 12.75 2.09 -16.01
CA CYS A 235 12.11 3.38 -16.24
C CYS A 235 10.82 3.51 -15.41
N ASN A 236 10.55 4.73 -14.94
CA ASN A 236 9.27 5.15 -14.35
C ASN A 236 8.76 4.30 -13.16
N THR A 237 9.63 3.55 -12.48
CA THR A 237 9.22 2.83 -11.26
C THR A 237 8.89 3.82 -10.14
N GLY A 238 7.82 3.54 -9.38
CA GLY A 238 7.40 4.38 -8.27
C GLY A 238 5.91 4.34 -7.99
N VAL A 239 5.48 5.30 -7.17
CA VAL A 239 4.06 5.61 -6.92
C VAL A 239 3.77 7.05 -7.32
N PHE A 240 2.73 7.25 -8.11
CA PHE A 240 2.31 8.51 -8.72
C PHE A 240 0.84 8.81 -8.37
N TYR A 241 0.40 10.04 -8.60
CA TYR A 241 -1.03 10.37 -8.62
C TYR A 241 -1.38 11.34 -9.75
N GLY A 242 -2.66 11.33 -10.13
CA GLY A 242 -3.28 12.34 -10.97
C GLY A 242 -4.68 12.68 -10.46
N VAL A 243 -5.12 13.89 -10.78
CA VAL A 243 -6.44 14.40 -10.42
C VAL A 243 -7.15 14.82 -11.71
N HIS A 244 -8.36 14.32 -11.92
CA HIS A 244 -9.15 14.58 -13.13
C HIS A 244 -10.65 14.51 -12.84
N GLU A 245 -11.48 15.10 -13.68
CA GLU A 245 -12.93 15.02 -13.56
C GLU A 245 -13.47 13.77 -14.27
N THR A 246 -14.41 13.07 -13.65
CA THR A 246 -15.18 11.96 -14.24
C THR A 246 -16.68 12.22 -14.12
N ASP A 247 -17.53 11.25 -14.47
CA ASP A 247 -18.96 11.28 -14.14
C ASP A 247 -19.24 11.06 -12.64
N ARG A 248 -18.21 10.71 -11.85
CA ARG A 248 -18.22 10.61 -10.39
C ARG A 248 -17.58 11.83 -9.71
N GLY A 249 -17.51 12.97 -10.42
CA GLY A 249 -16.90 14.20 -9.94
C GLY A 249 -15.37 14.17 -9.95
N GLN A 250 -14.75 14.98 -9.09
CA GLN A 250 -13.30 15.03 -9.03
C GLN A 250 -12.75 13.70 -8.53
N THR A 251 -11.80 13.16 -9.29
CA THR A 251 -11.28 11.81 -9.12
C THR A 251 -9.78 11.87 -8.87
N LEU A 252 -9.36 11.45 -7.67
CA LEU A 252 -7.97 11.20 -7.35
C LEU A 252 -7.66 9.75 -7.71
N THR A 253 -6.66 9.54 -8.57
CA THR A 253 -6.15 8.21 -8.87
C THR A 253 -4.68 8.13 -8.48
N VAL A 254 -4.35 7.16 -7.62
CA VAL A 254 -2.99 6.77 -7.26
C VAL A 254 -2.58 5.60 -8.15
N GLU A 255 -1.38 5.62 -8.71
CA GLU A 255 -0.84 4.61 -9.63
C GLU A 255 0.46 4.04 -9.06
N TRP A 256 0.56 2.71 -9.03
CA TRP A 256 1.79 1.99 -8.70
C TRP A 256 2.36 1.35 -9.98
N TYR A 257 3.66 1.52 -10.19
CA TYR A 257 4.42 0.81 -11.21
C TYR A 257 5.71 0.27 -10.57
N VAL A 258 5.64 -0.95 -10.05
CA VAL A 258 6.63 -1.50 -9.10
C VAL A 258 7.02 -2.94 -9.45
N GLY A 259 8.19 -3.37 -8.98
CA GLY A 259 8.58 -4.78 -9.01
C GLY A 259 8.06 -5.52 -7.79
N SER A 260 8.03 -6.85 -7.85
CA SER A 260 7.82 -7.72 -6.68
C SER A 260 8.84 -8.84 -6.67
N ASN A 261 9.07 -9.44 -5.50
CA ASN A 261 10.01 -10.56 -5.37
C ASN A 261 9.52 -11.87 -6.04
N ALA A 262 8.38 -11.84 -6.74
CA ALA A 262 7.82 -12.98 -7.46
C ALA A 262 8.32 -13.10 -8.92
N ASP A 263 8.54 -11.99 -9.62
CA ASP A 263 8.99 -11.98 -11.01
C ASP A 263 9.92 -10.80 -11.32
N ILE A 264 11.10 -11.09 -11.87
CA ILE A 264 12.14 -10.09 -12.21
C ILE A 264 12.08 -9.61 -13.67
N VAL A 265 11.02 -9.94 -14.41
CA VAL A 265 10.78 -9.61 -15.81
C VAL A 265 9.51 -8.76 -15.98
N PHE A 266 8.47 -9.05 -15.20
CA PHE A 266 7.20 -8.35 -15.20
C PHE A 266 7.02 -7.42 -13.99
N ASN A 267 5.98 -6.59 -14.01
CA ASN A 267 5.71 -5.57 -12.99
C ASN A 267 4.28 -5.69 -12.48
N GLU A 268 4.12 -5.26 -11.24
CA GLU A 268 2.82 -4.98 -10.66
C GLU A 268 2.43 -3.56 -11.10
N HIS A 269 1.41 -3.46 -11.95
CA HIS A 269 0.91 -2.21 -12.53
C HIS A 269 -0.59 -2.09 -12.30
N TYR A 270 -0.97 -1.20 -11.40
CA TYR A 270 -2.34 -1.07 -10.92
C TYR A 270 -2.61 0.33 -10.35
N THR A 271 -3.88 0.69 -10.24
CA THR A 271 -4.34 1.97 -9.70
C THR A 271 -5.36 1.80 -8.57
N ALA A 272 -5.49 2.83 -7.73
CA ALA A 272 -6.61 3.03 -6.82
C ALA A 272 -7.22 4.42 -7.03
N SER A 273 -8.52 4.46 -7.36
CA SER A 273 -9.28 5.69 -7.63
C SER A 273 -10.31 5.97 -6.53
N PHE A 274 -10.40 7.24 -6.15
CA PHE A 274 -11.30 7.80 -5.16
C PHE A 274 -12.08 8.97 -5.76
N TYR A 275 -13.31 9.18 -5.31
CA TYR A 275 -14.28 10.06 -5.98
C TYR A 275 -14.88 11.07 -4.98
N GLU A 276 -14.82 12.37 -5.29
CA GLU A 276 -15.29 13.44 -4.39
C GLU A 276 -16.80 13.34 -4.11
N ASP A 277 -17.61 13.04 -5.13
CA ASP A 277 -19.07 12.91 -5.00
C ASP A 277 -19.51 11.56 -4.38
N PHE A 278 -18.60 10.59 -4.23
CA PHE A 278 -18.89 9.25 -3.70
C PHE A 278 -17.94 8.83 -2.55
N PRO A 279 -17.95 9.51 -1.39
CA PRO A 279 -17.11 9.13 -0.25
C PRO A 279 -17.39 7.72 0.25
N GLY A 280 -16.33 6.92 0.44
CA GLY A 280 -16.44 5.50 0.81
C GLY A 280 -16.40 4.53 -0.37
N LEU A 281 -16.54 5.02 -1.61
CA LEU A 281 -16.31 4.24 -2.84
C LEU A 281 -14.84 4.30 -3.24
N VAL A 282 -14.21 3.14 -3.43
CA VAL A 282 -12.87 3.01 -4.00
C VAL A 282 -12.89 2.00 -5.14
N ARG A 283 -12.15 2.29 -6.22
CA ARG A 283 -11.98 1.41 -7.37
C ARG A 283 -10.52 1.05 -7.56
N PHE A 284 -10.21 -0.23 -7.60
CA PHE A 284 -8.91 -0.76 -7.98
C PHE A 284 -8.96 -1.26 -9.43
N GLU A 285 -7.93 -0.97 -10.22
CA GLU A 285 -7.78 -1.52 -11.57
C GLU A 285 -6.38 -2.13 -11.74
N TYR A 286 -6.31 -3.31 -12.33
CA TYR A 286 -5.11 -4.13 -12.47
C TYR A 286 -4.78 -4.30 -13.95
N TYR A 287 -3.70 -3.64 -14.40
CA TYR A 287 -3.31 -3.67 -15.81
C TYR A 287 -2.39 -4.87 -16.09
N THR A 288 -1.38 -5.08 -15.23
CA THR A 288 -0.60 -6.33 -15.14
C THR A 288 -0.27 -6.66 -13.69
N THR A 289 -0.35 -7.94 -13.30
CA THR A 289 0.14 -8.41 -11.99
C THR A 289 0.88 -9.74 -12.14
N THR A 290 2.00 -9.93 -11.43
CA THR A 290 2.87 -11.12 -11.62
C THR A 290 2.27 -12.40 -11.06
N ARG A 291 1.33 -12.26 -10.12
CA ARG A 291 0.80 -13.34 -9.27
C ARG A 291 -0.73 -13.41 -9.23
N HIS A 292 -1.42 -12.49 -9.89
CA HIS A 292 -2.87 -12.39 -9.97
C HIS A 292 -3.60 -12.49 -8.61
N GLY A 293 -2.98 -11.98 -7.53
CA GLY A 293 -3.49 -12.01 -6.16
C GLY A 293 -3.05 -13.19 -5.27
N SER A 294 -2.26 -14.16 -5.79
CA SER A 294 -1.87 -15.37 -5.03
C SER A 294 -0.98 -15.14 -3.79
N SER A 295 -0.44 -13.94 -3.62
CA SER A 295 0.36 -13.50 -2.47
C SER A 295 -0.08 -12.14 -1.92
N ALA A 296 -1.22 -11.60 -2.40
CA ALA A 296 -1.67 -10.26 -2.04
C ALA A 296 -2.90 -10.27 -1.12
N THR A 297 -3.00 -9.26 -0.27
CA THR A 297 -4.27 -8.86 0.36
C THR A 297 -4.89 -7.74 -0.46
N ILE A 298 -6.16 -7.91 -0.83
CA ILE A 298 -6.93 -6.90 -1.57
C ILE A 298 -8.19 -6.58 -0.77
N GLY A 299 -8.41 -5.29 -0.48
CA GLY A 299 -9.55 -4.85 0.32
C GLY A 299 -9.32 -3.53 1.03
N VAL A 300 -10.16 -3.26 2.03
CA VAL A 300 -10.17 -2.01 2.81
C VAL A 300 -10.54 -2.29 4.26
N GLN A 301 -10.02 -1.47 5.18
CA GLN A 301 -10.39 -1.53 6.60
C GLN A 301 -10.47 -0.15 7.25
N ASN A 302 -11.29 -0.07 8.30
CA ASN A 302 -11.27 0.93 9.37
C ASN A 302 -11.25 0.20 10.73
N GLY A 303 -10.08 -0.28 11.14
CA GLY A 303 -9.84 -0.92 12.44
C GLY A 303 -10.43 -2.32 12.59
N GLN A 304 -11.75 -2.43 12.72
CA GLN A 304 -12.50 -3.71 12.79
C GLN A 304 -13.66 -3.79 11.80
N ASP A 305 -14.08 -2.67 11.21
CA ASP A 305 -14.92 -2.66 10.02
C ASP A 305 -14.01 -2.89 8.80
N TYR A 306 -14.33 -3.85 7.93
CA TYR A 306 -13.48 -4.21 6.79
C TYR A 306 -14.26 -4.91 5.67
N THR A 307 -13.73 -4.78 4.46
CA THR A 307 -14.17 -5.55 3.28
C THR A 307 -12.91 -6.15 2.65
N GLN A 308 -12.79 -7.48 2.71
CA GLN A 308 -11.70 -8.19 2.03
C GLN A 308 -12.23 -8.79 0.73
N TYR A 309 -11.64 -8.40 -0.40
CA TYR A 309 -11.88 -9.05 -1.68
C TYR A 309 -11.12 -10.38 -1.75
N SER A 310 -9.82 -10.37 -1.42
CA SER A 310 -8.98 -11.55 -1.43
C SER A 310 -7.82 -11.48 -0.44
N TYR A 311 -7.29 -12.65 -0.08
CA TYR A 311 -6.02 -12.82 0.63
C TYR A 311 -5.35 -14.11 0.14
N ASN A 312 -4.17 -13.99 -0.46
CA ASN A 312 -3.36 -15.09 -0.98
C ASN A 312 -4.16 -16.08 -1.84
N GLN A 313 -5.00 -15.52 -2.73
CA GLN A 313 -5.94 -16.27 -3.56
C GLN A 313 -5.48 -16.23 -5.02
N GLU A 314 -5.15 -17.40 -5.55
CA GLU A 314 -4.72 -17.58 -6.93
C GLU A 314 -5.78 -17.09 -7.92
N ASN A 315 -5.37 -16.27 -8.89
CA ASN A 315 -6.21 -15.70 -9.95
C ASN A 315 -7.44 -14.91 -9.44
N ALA A 316 -7.33 -14.26 -8.27
CA ALA A 316 -8.35 -13.35 -7.75
C ALA A 316 -8.47 -12.05 -8.57
N VAL A 317 -7.34 -11.56 -9.10
CA VAL A 317 -7.24 -10.39 -9.99
C VAL A 317 -6.36 -10.72 -11.20
N PRO A 318 -6.91 -11.29 -12.28
CA PRO A 318 -6.15 -11.46 -13.52
C PRO A 318 -5.79 -10.10 -14.14
N ASP A 319 -4.93 -10.09 -15.15
CA ASP A 319 -4.62 -8.88 -15.91
C ASP A 319 -5.87 -8.33 -16.64
N GLN A 320 -5.95 -6.99 -16.74
CA GLN A 320 -7.09 -6.25 -17.28
C GLN A 320 -8.39 -6.48 -16.49
N PHE A 321 -8.33 -6.28 -15.17
CA PHE A 321 -9.44 -6.53 -14.24
C PHE A 321 -9.65 -5.37 -13.26
N TYR A 322 -10.85 -5.24 -12.68
CA TYR A 322 -11.14 -4.26 -11.64
C TYR A 322 -11.81 -4.89 -10.41
N VAL A 323 -11.63 -4.24 -9.26
CA VAL A 323 -12.35 -4.51 -8.01
C VAL A 323 -12.83 -3.17 -7.47
N GLU A 324 -14.14 -3.00 -7.34
CA GLU A 324 -14.77 -1.78 -6.81
C GLU A 324 -15.45 -2.09 -5.48
N ILE A 325 -15.16 -1.30 -4.45
CA ILE A 325 -15.64 -1.50 -3.08
C ILE A 325 -16.36 -0.25 -2.60
N ASP A 326 -17.65 -0.40 -2.29
CA ASP A 326 -18.49 0.66 -1.74
C ASP A 326 -18.70 0.45 -0.24
N THR A 327 -17.98 1.23 0.58
CA THR A 327 -18.08 1.20 2.05
C THR A 327 -19.05 2.23 2.63
N SER A 328 -19.89 2.86 1.80
CA SER A 328 -20.89 3.84 2.27
C SER A 328 -21.97 3.22 3.18
N PHE A 329 -22.22 1.91 3.07
CA PHE A 329 -23.17 1.18 3.92
C PHE A 329 -22.66 -0.21 4.35
N GLY A 330 -22.76 -0.51 5.66
CA GLY A 330 -22.58 -1.86 6.20
C GLY A 330 -21.16 -2.42 6.07
N VAL A 331 -21.06 -3.70 5.71
CA VAL A 331 -19.78 -4.45 5.57
C VAL A 331 -19.06 -4.19 4.25
N GLY A 332 -19.52 -3.19 3.49
CA GLY A 332 -19.09 -2.87 2.13
C GLY A 332 -19.70 -3.76 1.05
N GLY A 333 -20.11 -3.15 -0.06
CA GLY A 333 -20.43 -3.84 -1.30
C GLY A 333 -19.18 -4.08 -2.14
N ILE A 334 -19.19 -5.13 -2.97
CA ILE A 334 -18.12 -5.45 -3.93
C ILE A 334 -18.76 -5.62 -5.30
N ASP A 335 -18.15 -5.00 -6.32
CA ASP A 335 -18.31 -5.36 -7.73
C ASP A 335 -16.93 -5.67 -8.34
N SER A 336 -16.84 -6.61 -9.28
CA SER A 336 -15.57 -6.93 -9.95
C SER A 336 -15.77 -7.59 -11.31
N GLY A 337 -14.82 -7.35 -12.22
CA GLY A 337 -14.92 -7.81 -13.60
C GLY A 337 -13.73 -7.40 -14.47
N PRO A 338 -13.72 -7.78 -15.76
CA PRO A 338 -12.75 -7.28 -16.72
C PRO A 338 -12.91 -5.76 -16.96
N LEU A 339 -11.82 -5.11 -17.37
CA LEU A 339 -11.81 -3.73 -17.89
C LEU A 339 -12.41 -3.64 -19.31
#